data_AF-A0A358SKZ0-F1
#
_entry.id   AF-A0A358SKZ0-F1
#
_cell.length_a   1.000
_cell.length_b   1.000
_cell.length_c   1.000
_cell.angle_alpha   90.00
_cell.angle_beta   90.00
_cell.angle_gamma   90.00
#
_symmetry.space_group_name_H-M   'P 1'
#
loop_
_entity.id
_entity.type
_entity.pdbx_description
1 polymer ?
#
loop_
_entity_poly.entity_id
_entity_poly.type
_entity_poly.pdbx_seq_one_letter_code
_entity_poly.pdbx_strand_id
1 'polypeptide(L)'
;MHKQIEAGKIDAGTRGAVTGGTQMGALEILLTDILIDAGLPRTDIRARTALSLPGYYRPEKKWDLLVVADGQLLVAVEFKSQVGPSFGNNFNNRTEEAIGNAEDIWTAYREGRFGAHRAPFLGYFFLLEDCPRVHAPVANSELYFPVDPVFNSASYAKRYEVLCERLVLERKY
;
A
#
# COMPACT_ATOMS: atom_id res chain seq x y z
N MET A 1 -33.56 41.59 12.74
CA MET A 1 -33.80 40.14 12.51
C MET A 1 -33.04 39.77 11.23
N HIS A 2 -31.70 39.82 11.25
CA HIS A 2 -30.77 38.70 11.41
C HIS A 2 -30.99 37.53 10.42
N LYS A 3 -30.13 37.42 9.40
CA LYS A 3 -29.47 36.15 8.97
C LYS A 3 -28.50 36.38 7.79
N GLN A 4 -27.21 36.09 8.06
CA GLN A 4 -26.23 35.33 7.25
C GLN A 4 -26.04 35.77 5.78
N ILE A 5 -24.84 36.07 5.29
CA ILE A 5 -23.70 35.15 5.10
C ILE A 5 -22.44 36.01 4.92
N GLU A 6 -21.47 35.92 5.84
CA GLU A 6 -20.07 36.28 5.55
C GLU A 6 -19.18 35.71 6.66
N ALA A 7 -18.55 34.56 6.37
CA ALA A 7 -17.34 34.09 7.03
C ALA A 7 -16.90 32.80 6.34
N GLY A 8 -16.25 32.95 5.17
CA GLY A 8 -15.38 31.91 4.63
C GLY A 8 -14.16 31.78 5.54
N LYS A 9 -14.32 31.08 6.67
CA LYS A 9 -13.18 30.59 7.46
C LYS A 9 -12.50 29.50 6.65
N ILE A 10 -11.38 29.85 6.04
CA ILE A 10 -10.44 28.90 5.46
C ILE A 10 -9.85 28.13 6.64
N ASP A 11 -10.28 26.88 6.81
CA ASP A 11 -9.73 25.99 7.81
C ASP A 11 -8.28 25.64 7.42
N ALA A 12 -7.37 26.06 8.29
CA ALA A 12 -5.94 25.90 8.18
C ALA A 12 -5.56 24.48 8.61
N GLY A 13 -5.72 23.50 7.70
CA GLY A 13 -5.47 22.11 8.08
C GLY A 13 -5.35 21.12 6.94
N THR A 14 -4.75 21.44 5.79
CA THR A 14 -4.48 20.41 4.75
C THR A 14 -3.43 20.75 3.68
N ARG A 15 -2.40 21.55 4.00
CA ARG A 15 -1.40 21.94 2.99
C ARG A 15 -0.20 20.98 2.81
N GLY A 16 -0.19 19.82 3.45
CA GLY A 16 0.91 18.86 3.34
C GLY A 16 0.74 17.71 2.34
N ALA A 17 -0.46 17.51 1.76
CA ALA A 17 -0.82 16.23 1.13
C ALA A 17 -1.09 16.28 -0.39
N VAL A 18 -0.77 17.39 -1.07
CA VAL A 18 -1.34 17.67 -2.41
C VAL A 18 -0.52 17.13 -3.58
N THR A 19 0.69 16.59 -3.36
CA THR A 19 1.50 15.98 -4.44
C THR A 19 1.41 14.45 -4.49
N GLY A 20 1.35 13.77 -3.33
CA GLY A 20 1.29 12.30 -3.26
C GLY A 20 -0.04 11.71 -3.74
N GLY A 21 -1.17 12.38 -3.46
CA GLY A 21 -2.50 11.89 -3.87
C GLY A 21 -2.72 11.88 -5.38
N THR A 22 -2.12 12.83 -6.11
CA THR A 22 -2.27 12.94 -7.56
C THR A 22 -1.43 11.89 -8.30
N GLN A 23 -0.22 11.61 -7.82
CA GLN A 23 0.66 10.60 -8.40
C GLN A 23 0.13 9.18 -8.18
N MET A 24 -0.34 8.87 -6.96
CA MET A 24 -0.99 7.58 -6.67
C MET A 24 -2.28 7.39 -7.48
N GLY A 25 -3.08 8.43 -7.64
CA GLY A 25 -4.26 8.38 -8.51
C GLY A 25 -3.92 8.09 -9.98
N ALA A 26 -2.83 8.65 -10.52
CA ALA A 26 -2.40 8.36 -11.89
C ALA A 26 -1.95 6.89 -12.05
N LEU A 27 -1.31 6.32 -11.04
CA LEU A 27 -0.89 4.93 -11.05
C LEU A 27 -2.08 3.95 -10.93
N GLU A 28 -3.07 4.29 -10.10
CA GLU A 28 -4.33 3.55 -10.01
C GLU A 28 -5.04 3.50 -11.37
N ILE A 29 -5.07 4.63 -12.09
CA ILE A 29 -5.62 4.72 -13.44
C ILE A 29 -4.81 3.84 -14.40
N LEU A 30 -3.48 3.96 -14.40
CA LEU A 30 -2.62 3.15 -15.25
C LEU A 30 -2.83 1.64 -15.02
N LEU A 31 -2.90 1.18 -13.77
CA LEU A 31 -3.15 -0.22 -13.48
C LEU A 31 -4.55 -0.64 -13.93
N THR A 32 -5.55 0.22 -13.76
CA THR A 32 -6.91 -0.01 -14.26
C THR A 32 -6.91 -0.21 -15.77
N ASP A 33 -6.20 0.64 -16.52
CA ASP A 33 -6.11 0.56 -17.97
C ASP A 33 -5.42 -0.74 -18.41
N ILE A 34 -4.30 -1.11 -17.75
CA ILE A 34 -3.61 -2.39 -18.01
C ILE A 34 -4.53 -3.59 -17.78
N LEU A 35 -5.33 -3.58 -16.70
CA LEU A 35 -6.27 -4.67 -16.40
C LEU A 35 -7.37 -4.77 -17.46
N ILE A 36 -7.85 -3.64 -17.98
CA ILE A 36 -8.83 -3.58 -19.07
C ILE A 36 -8.22 -4.13 -20.37
N ASP A 37 -7.00 -3.70 -20.70
CA ASP A 37 -6.28 -4.18 -21.89
C ASP A 37 -5.97 -5.68 -21.79
N ALA A 38 -5.80 -6.21 -20.58
CA ALA A 38 -5.69 -7.64 -20.31
C ALA A 38 -7.02 -8.40 -20.44
N GLY A 39 -8.13 -7.72 -20.71
CA GLY A 39 -9.45 -8.30 -21.00
C GLY A 39 -10.45 -8.26 -19.85
N LEU A 40 -10.14 -7.59 -18.73
CA LEU A 40 -11.09 -7.47 -17.61
C LEU A 40 -12.12 -6.36 -17.88
N PRO A 41 -13.43 -6.62 -17.70
CA PRO A 41 -14.44 -5.59 -17.78
C PRO A 41 -14.20 -4.48 -16.75
N ARG A 42 -14.33 -3.21 -17.16
CA ARG A 42 -14.24 -2.06 -16.25
C ARG A 42 -15.19 -2.15 -15.05
N THR A 43 -16.33 -2.83 -15.23
CA THR A 43 -17.34 -3.07 -14.20
C THR A 43 -16.85 -3.94 -13.05
N ASP A 44 -15.82 -4.76 -13.28
CA ASP A 44 -15.29 -5.71 -12.29
C ASP A 44 -14.14 -5.08 -11.49
N ILE A 45 -13.57 -3.98 -11.99
CA ILE A 45 -12.48 -3.23 -11.37
C ILE A 45 -13.03 -2.13 -10.45
N ARG A 46 -12.65 -2.18 -9.17
CA ARG A 46 -13.05 -1.23 -8.12
C ARG A 46 -11.81 -0.45 -7.66
N ALA A 47 -11.87 0.87 -7.67
CA ALA A 47 -10.73 1.73 -7.28
C ALA A 47 -11.13 2.95 -6.43
N ARG A 48 -12.43 3.12 -6.13
CA ARG A 48 -12.94 4.29 -5.35
C ARG A 48 -14.00 3.92 -4.33
N THR A 49 -14.86 2.99 -4.69
CA THR A 49 -15.99 2.50 -3.90
C THR A 49 -15.95 0.98 -3.84
N ALA A 50 -16.61 0.38 -2.84
CA ALA A 50 -16.67 -1.07 -2.65
C ALA A 50 -15.26 -1.72 -2.57
N LEU A 51 -14.41 -1.15 -1.72
CA LEU A 51 -12.99 -1.52 -1.57
C LEU A 51 -12.70 -2.30 -0.27
N SER A 52 -13.72 -2.53 0.57
CA SER A 52 -13.57 -3.28 1.80
C SER A 52 -13.55 -4.78 1.52
N LEU A 53 -12.55 -5.47 2.06
CA LEU A 53 -12.50 -6.93 2.15
C LEU A 53 -12.49 -7.37 3.61
N PRO A 54 -13.12 -8.51 3.96
CA PRO A 54 -12.98 -9.11 5.28
C PRO A 54 -11.52 -9.45 5.57
N GLY A 55 -11.08 -9.13 6.79
CA GLY A 55 -9.80 -9.60 7.36
C GLY A 55 -10.01 -10.82 8.25
N TYR A 56 -8.91 -11.32 8.81
CA TYR A 56 -8.93 -12.36 9.85
C TYR A 56 -8.63 -11.77 11.24
N TYR A 57 -7.58 -10.98 11.35
CA TYR A 57 -7.16 -10.35 12.60
C TYR A 57 -7.90 -9.03 12.87
N ARG A 58 -8.60 -8.51 11.86
CA ARG A 58 -9.49 -7.35 11.93
C ARG A 58 -10.78 -7.61 11.14
N PRO A 59 -11.89 -6.92 11.44
CA PRO A 59 -13.17 -7.15 10.77
C PRO A 59 -13.11 -6.91 9.26
N GLU A 60 -12.48 -5.81 8.83
CA GLU A 60 -12.31 -5.45 7.42
C GLU A 60 -11.05 -4.62 7.19
N LYS A 61 -10.62 -4.59 5.93
CA LYS A 61 -9.62 -3.67 5.39
C LYS A 61 -10.12 -3.05 4.10
N LYS A 62 -10.00 -1.73 3.99
CA LYS A 62 -10.11 -1.04 2.72
C LYS A 62 -8.81 -1.18 1.92
N TRP A 63 -8.91 -1.73 0.71
CA TRP A 63 -7.84 -1.78 -0.29
C TRP A 63 -7.90 -0.57 -1.22
N ASP A 64 -6.87 -0.36 -2.04
CA ASP A 64 -6.87 0.75 -2.99
C ASP A 64 -7.48 0.34 -4.35
N LEU A 65 -7.20 -0.88 -4.82
CA LEU A 65 -7.82 -1.43 -6.02
C LEU A 65 -8.20 -2.91 -5.82
N LEU A 66 -9.41 -3.28 -6.25
CA LEU A 66 -9.88 -4.66 -6.28
C LEU A 66 -10.38 -5.03 -7.67
N VAL A 67 -10.26 -6.30 -8.04
CA VAL A 67 -10.99 -6.90 -9.16
C VAL A 67 -11.86 -8.01 -8.63
N VAL A 68 -13.17 -7.86 -8.78
CA VAL A 68 -14.17 -8.86 -8.38
C VAL A 68 -15.06 -9.15 -9.58
N ALA A 69 -14.95 -10.36 -10.13
CA ALA A 69 -15.72 -10.85 -11.26
C ALA A 69 -16.55 -12.05 -10.82
N ASP A 70 -17.85 -12.07 -11.15
CA ASP A 70 -18.78 -13.15 -10.81
C ASP A 70 -18.74 -13.58 -9.32
N GLY A 71 -18.57 -12.60 -8.42
CA GLY A 71 -18.47 -12.83 -6.97
C GLY A 71 -17.13 -13.37 -6.49
N GLN A 72 -16.15 -13.55 -7.38
CA GLN A 72 -14.80 -14.04 -7.06
C GLN A 72 -13.82 -12.87 -6.97
N LEU A 73 -13.03 -12.84 -5.90
CA LEU A 73 -11.90 -11.92 -5.78
C LEU A 73 -10.75 -12.41 -6.66
N LEU A 74 -10.40 -11.64 -7.68
CA LEU A 74 -9.31 -11.98 -8.61
C LEU A 74 -8.02 -11.22 -8.28
N VAL A 75 -8.14 -9.95 -7.90
CA VAL A 75 -7.00 -9.06 -7.64
C VAL A 75 -7.30 -8.16 -6.44
N ALA A 76 -6.32 -7.95 -5.58
CA ALA A 76 -6.33 -6.89 -4.57
C ALA A 76 -4.97 -6.19 -4.54
N VAL A 77 -4.95 -4.87 -4.72
CA VAL A 77 -3.72 -4.08 -4.78
C VAL A 77 -3.75 -2.95 -3.75
N GLU A 78 -2.62 -2.79 -3.08
CA GLU A 78 -2.34 -1.65 -2.21
C GLU A 78 -1.28 -0.75 -2.87
N PHE A 79 -1.58 0.55 -2.94
CA PHE A 79 -0.65 1.58 -3.36
C PHE A 79 -0.17 2.36 -2.15
N LYS A 80 1.14 2.51 -2.04
CA LYS A 80 1.76 3.29 -0.96
C LYS A 80 2.79 4.23 -1.54
N SER A 81 2.83 5.43 -1.00
CA SER A 81 3.89 6.39 -1.27
C SER A 81 4.59 6.84 0.00
N GLN A 82 5.81 7.33 -0.14
CA GLN A 82 6.56 7.93 0.95
C GLN A 82 7.37 9.13 0.49
N VAL A 83 7.19 10.24 1.22
CA VAL A 83 7.85 11.53 0.99
C VAL A 83 8.25 12.10 2.35
N GLY A 84 9.38 12.79 2.42
CA GLY A 84 9.71 13.68 3.53
C GLY A 84 10.17 12.96 4.81
N PRO A 85 10.55 13.76 5.83
CA PRO A 85 11.88 13.63 6.40
C PRO A 85 12.06 12.41 7.30
N SER A 86 10.98 11.80 7.78
CA SER A 86 11.05 10.73 8.78
C SER A 86 11.17 9.33 8.16
N PHE A 87 12.15 9.14 7.29
CA PHE A 87 12.33 7.88 6.55
C PHE A 87 12.47 6.65 7.46
N GLY A 88 13.08 6.79 8.65
CA GLY A 88 13.24 5.71 9.61
C GLY A 88 11.92 5.20 10.21
N ASN A 89 11.17 6.08 10.87
CA ASN A 89 9.88 5.71 11.45
C ASN A 89 8.92 5.24 10.36
N ASN A 90 8.93 5.90 9.20
CA ASN A 90 8.07 5.52 8.09
C ASN A 90 8.46 4.14 7.50
N PHE A 91 9.75 3.79 7.46
CA PHE A 91 10.20 2.46 7.03
C PHE A 91 9.66 1.33 7.89
N ASN A 92 9.79 1.46 9.22
CA ASN A 92 9.31 0.43 10.13
C ASN A 92 7.79 0.29 10.04
N ASN A 93 7.05 1.40 10.12
CA ASN A 93 5.59 1.39 10.01
C ASN A 93 5.12 0.76 8.69
N ARG A 94 5.76 1.12 7.56
CA ARG A 94 5.37 0.59 6.26
C ARG A 94 5.71 -0.89 6.09
N THR A 95 6.81 -1.33 6.69
CA THR A 95 7.18 -2.75 6.75
C THR A 95 6.13 -3.55 7.50
N GLU A 96 5.74 -3.09 8.69
CA GLU A 96 4.70 -3.72 9.51
C GLU A 96 3.33 -3.72 8.80
N GLU A 97 2.94 -2.61 8.17
CA GLU A 97 1.69 -2.53 7.39
C GLU A 97 1.68 -3.51 6.22
N ALA A 98 2.75 -3.57 5.43
CA ALA A 98 2.82 -4.45 4.26
C ALA A 98 2.75 -5.93 4.67
N ILE A 99 3.50 -6.32 5.71
CA ILE A 99 3.51 -7.69 6.23
C ILE A 99 2.16 -8.03 6.86
N GLY A 100 1.63 -7.15 7.71
CA GLY A 100 0.36 -7.36 8.41
C GLY A 100 -0.83 -7.44 7.44
N ASN A 101 -0.84 -6.61 6.39
CA ASN A 101 -1.87 -6.67 5.36
C ASN A 101 -1.85 -8.00 4.60
N ALA A 102 -0.66 -8.49 4.22
CA ALA A 102 -0.52 -9.77 3.53
C ALA A 102 -0.94 -10.94 4.42
N GLU A 103 -0.49 -10.95 5.67
CA GLU A 103 -0.82 -12.01 6.63
C GLU A 103 -2.32 -12.08 6.89
N ASP A 104 -2.95 -10.92 7.08
CA ASP A 104 -4.39 -10.80 7.37
C ASP A 104 -5.25 -11.32 6.22
N ILE A 105 -4.97 -10.92 4.96
CA ILE A 105 -5.76 -11.36 3.81
C ILE A 105 -5.51 -12.83 3.45
N TRP A 106 -4.25 -13.30 3.53
CA TRP A 106 -3.96 -14.71 3.26
C TRP A 106 -4.59 -15.63 4.30
N THR A 107 -4.61 -15.19 5.55
CA THR A 107 -5.31 -15.92 6.61
C THR A 107 -6.82 -15.90 6.38
N ALA A 108 -7.40 -14.75 6.02
CA ALA A 108 -8.82 -14.67 5.67
C ALA A 108 -9.18 -15.59 4.48
N TYR A 109 -8.34 -15.66 3.46
CA TYR A 109 -8.49 -16.58 2.32
C TYR A 109 -8.44 -18.04 2.76
N ARG A 110 -7.43 -18.41 3.57
CA ARG A 110 -7.29 -19.76 4.13
C ARG A 110 -8.51 -20.19 4.94
N GLU A 111 -9.16 -19.25 5.62
CA GLU A 111 -10.36 -19.45 6.44
C GLU A 111 -11.67 -19.34 5.64
N GLY A 112 -11.59 -19.31 4.30
CA GLY A 112 -12.75 -19.35 3.40
C GLY A 112 -13.56 -18.07 3.34
N ARG A 113 -13.02 -16.92 3.77
CA ARG A 113 -13.75 -15.64 3.79
C ARG A 113 -14.07 -15.07 2.41
N PHE A 114 -13.42 -15.58 1.37
CA PHE A 114 -13.67 -15.24 -0.03
C PHE A 114 -14.33 -16.38 -0.81
N GLY A 115 -14.97 -17.34 -0.12
CA GLY A 115 -15.56 -18.52 -0.77
C GLY A 115 -14.52 -19.56 -1.19
N ALA A 116 -14.99 -20.61 -1.88
CA ALA A 116 -14.15 -21.72 -2.36
C ALA A 116 -13.59 -21.42 -3.77
N HIS A 117 -12.90 -20.30 -3.91
CA HIS A 117 -12.29 -19.85 -5.17
C HIS A 117 -10.77 -19.99 -5.13
N ARG A 118 -10.13 -19.79 -6.29
CA ARG A 118 -8.66 -19.76 -6.35
C ARG A 118 -8.11 -18.54 -5.60
N ALA A 119 -6.85 -18.64 -5.20
CA ALA A 119 -6.15 -17.54 -4.54
C ALA A 119 -6.14 -16.30 -5.45
N PRO A 120 -6.46 -15.12 -4.91
CA PRO A 120 -6.37 -13.88 -5.67
C PRO A 120 -4.91 -13.50 -5.92
N PHE A 121 -4.68 -12.66 -6.91
CA PHE A 121 -3.41 -11.96 -7.08
C PHE A 121 -3.36 -10.78 -6.10
N LEU A 122 -2.30 -10.69 -5.30
CA LEU A 122 -2.08 -9.57 -4.38
C LEU A 122 -0.98 -8.66 -4.92
N GLY A 123 -1.28 -7.38 -5.07
CA GLY A 123 -0.29 -6.38 -5.49
C GLY A 123 0.11 -5.46 -4.35
N TYR A 124 1.38 -5.15 -4.26
CA TYR A 124 1.89 -4.05 -3.44
C TYR A 124 2.76 -3.16 -4.30
N PHE A 125 2.33 -1.90 -4.49
CA PHE A 125 3.12 -0.91 -5.20
C PHE A 125 3.60 0.15 -4.23
N PHE A 126 4.90 0.42 -4.26
CA PHE A 126 5.53 1.42 -3.40
C PHE A 126 6.24 2.50 -4.21
N LEU A 127 5.85 3.76 -4.03
CA LEU A 127 6.53 4.92 -4.60
C LEU A 127 7.32 5.67 -3.52
N LEU A 128 8.64 5.66 -3.65
CA LEU A 128 9.55 6.38 -2.75
C LEU A 128 9.98 7.70 -3.39
N GLU A 129 9.95 8.78 -2.61
CA GLU A 129 10.58 10.05 -3.00
C GLU A 129 12.07 9.85 -3.26
N ASP A 130 12.50 10.25 -4.45
CA ASP A 130 13.90 10.28 -4.83
C ASP A 130 14.57 11.56 -4.30
N CYS A 131 15.34 11.42 -3.22
CA CYS A 131 16.11 12.51 -2.64
C CYS A 131 17.44 12.01 -2.04
N PRO A 132 18.44 12.89 -1.84
CA PRO A 132 19.75 12.47 -1.31
C PRO A 132 19.67 11.69 0.01
N ARG A 133 18.66 11.98 0.85
CA ARG A 133 18.49 11.34 2.15
C ARG A 133 18.04 9.88 2.07
N VAL A 134 17.27 9.47 1.05
CA VAL A 134 16.88 8.06 0.89
C VAL A 134 18.02 7.20 0.34
N HIS A 135 19.03 7.84 -0.26
CA HIS A 135 20.23 7.19 -0.79
C HIS A 135 21.40 7.15 0.21
N ALA A 136 21.33 7.95 1.28
CA ALA A 136 22.36 7.96 2.32
C ALA A 136 22.37 6.63 3.11
N PRO A 137 23.55 6.05 3.40
CA PRO A 137 23.67 4.87 4.25
C PRO A 137 23.06 5.07 5.64
N VAL A 138 22.42 4.03 6.17
CA VAL A 138 21.81 4.04 7.50
C VAL A 138 22.54 3.03 8.37
N ALA A 139 22.99 3.46 9.56
CA ALA A 139 23.67 2.60 10.51
C ALA A 139 22.75 1.53 11.09
N ASN A 140 23.32 0.37 11.40
CA ASN A 140 22.65 -0.72 12.11
C ASN A 140 23.05 -0.70 13.59
N SER A 141 22.13 -1.13 14.45
CA SER A 141 22.42 -1.38 15.87
C SER A 141 22.54 -2.88 16.08
N GLU A 142 23.73 -3.35 16.45
CA GLU A 142 24.07 -4.78 16.59
C GLU A 142 24.47 -5.09 18.04
N LEU A 143 23.63 -4.66 19.00
CA LEU A 143 23.96 -4.74 20.43
C LEU A 143 24.16 -6.17 20.94
N TYR A 144 23.35 -7.11 20.44
CA TYR A 144 23.34 -8.51 20.91
C TYR A 144 23.66 -9.51 19.79
N PHE A 145 23.19 -9.25 18.57
CA PHE A 145 23.33 -10.16 17.43
C PHE A 145 23.64 -9.37 16.16
N PRO A 146 24.36 -9.97 15.20
CA PRO A 146 24.61 -9.34 13.91
C PRO A 146 23.31 -9.17 13.13
N VAL A 147 23.17 -8.02 12.48
CA VAL A 147 22.11 -7.76 11.50
C VAL A 147 22.46 -8.50 10.20
N ASP A 148 21.43 -8.86 9.44
CA ASP A 148 21.61 -9.47 8.13
C ASP A 148 22.55 -8.61 7.25
N PRO A 149 23.63 -9.20 6.69
CA PRO A 149 24.62 -8.45 5.92
C PRO A 149 24.06 -7.64 4.75
N VAL A 150 22.87 -7.98 4.22
CA VAL A 150 22.20 -7.20 3.18
C VAL A 150 21.92 -5.75 3.61
N PHE A 151 21.85 -5.49 4.92
CA PHE A 151 21.61 -4.16 5.46
C PHE A 151 22.91 -3.39 5.79
N ASN A 152 24.08 -3.96 5.53
CA ASN A 152 25.35 -3.27 5.76
C ASN A 152 25.48 -2.06 4.84
N SER A 153 25.59 -0.86 5.43
CA SER A 153 25.57 0.42 4.71
C SER A 153 24.34 0.64 3.80
N ALA A 154 23.26 -0.11 4.02
CA ALA A 154 22.05 0.01 3.22
C ALA A 154 21.34 1.34 3.51
N SER A 155 21.01 2.05 2.44
CA SER A 155 20.16 3.24 2.47
C SER A 155 18.69 2.87 2.68
N TYR A 156 17.80 3.85 2.92
CA TYR A 156 16.36 3.56 2.99
C TYR A 156 15.81 3.04 1.66
N ALA A 157 16.30 3.55 0.52
CA ALA A 157 15.94 3.02 -0.79
C ALA A 157 16.28 1.52 -0.89
N LYS A 158 17.51 1.13 -0.51
CA LYS A 158 17.92 -0.28 -0.52
C LYS A 158 17.13 -1.13 0.48
N ARG A 159 16.81 -0.59 1.66
CA ARG A 159 15.97 -1.30 2.64
C ARG A 159 14.55 -1.57 2.12
N TYR A 160 13.95 -0.62 1.38
CA TYR A 160 12.65 -0.84 0.73
C TYR A 160 12.73 -1.85 -0.42
N GLU A 161 13.79 -1.80 -1.22
CA GLU A 161 14.05 -2.78 -2.27
C GLU A 161 14.11 -4.20 -1.67
N VAL A 162 14.93 -4.39 -0.63
CA VAL A 162 15.04 -5.68 0.08
C VAL A 162 13.70 -6.13 0.68
N LEU A 163 12.92 -5.20 1.22
CA LEU A 163 11.57 -5.52 1.71
C LEU A 163 10.69 -6.06 0.57
N CYS A 164 10.59 -5.35 -0.56
CA CYS A 164 9.78 -5.77 -1.69
C CYS A 164 10.24 -7.11 -2.26
N GLU A 165 11.54 -7.31 -2.44
CA GLU A 165 12.12 -8.58 -2.89
C GLU A 165 11.74 -9.73 -1.96
N ARG A 166 11.89 -9.56 -0.64
CA ARG A 166 11.53 -10.58 0.35
C ARG A 166 10.04 -10.87 0.38
N LEU A 167 9.18 -9.85 0.27
CA LEU A 167 7.74 -10.03 0.21
C LEU A 167 7.32 -10.91 -0.98
N VAL A 168 7.93 -10.70 -2.15
CA VAL A 168 7.68 -11.52 -3.34
C VAL A 168 8.25 -12.94 -3.19
N LEU A 169 9.49 -13.05 -2.70
CA LEU A 169 10.14 -14.36 -2.48
C LEU A 169 9.35 -15.25 -1.53
N GLU A 170 8.77 -14.66 -0.48
CA GLU A 170 7.92 -15.33 0.52
C GLU A 170 6.45 -15.48 0.06
N ARG A 171 6.14 -15.12 -1.20
CA ARG A 171 4.78 -15.18 -1.80
C ARG A 171 3.72 -14.42 -0.99
N LYS A 172 4.12 -13.32 -0.35
CA LYS A 172 3.19 -12.44 0.37
C LYS A 172 2.42 -11.53 -0.60
N TYR A 173 3.08 -11.09 -1.67
CA TYR A 173 2.52 -10.38 -2.82
C TYR A 173 3.08 -10.99 -4.10
#